data_AF-A0AAW3YNJ6-F1
#
_entry.id   AF-A0AAW3YNJ6-F1
#
_cell.length_a   1.000
_cell.length_b   1.000
_cell.length_c   1.000
_cell.angle_alpha   90.00
_cell.angle_beta   90.00
_cell.angle_gamma   90.00
#
_symmetry.space_group_name_H-M   'P 1'
#
loop_
_entity.id
_entity.type
_entity.pdbx_description
1 polymer ?
#
loop_
_entity_poly.entity_id
_entity_poly.type
_entity_poly.pdbx_seq_one_letter_code
_entity_poly.pdbx_strand_id
1 'polypeptide(L)'
;MTQLNPIETATNQDIQIELREVYVVRGANRAYLSEGGALNKLAYVRAQDQFDKEGKESNFPPRVYHLEDGSLAYHNGDMRPEFMERQVQVLEELKADVKRERESIRIEKEHEKAIEKYREARTHLASVAIKRLFKK
;
A
#
# COMPACT_ATOMS: atom_id res chain seq x y z
N MET A 1 9.95 25.13 19.86
CA MET A 1 9.37 25.70 18.63
C MET A 1 9.85 24.83 17.48
N THR A 2 8.94 24.21 16.74
CA THR A 2 9.31 23.45 15.54
C THR A 2 9.77 24.45 14.49
N GLN A 3 11.01 24.33 14.02
CA GLN A 3 11.56 25.24 13.03
C GLN A 3 10.86 24.98 11.69
N LEU A 4 10.27 26.01 11.09
CA LEU A 4 9.61 25.91 9.78
C LEU A 4 10.65 25.65 8.69
N ASN A 5 10.27 24.87 7.68
CA ASN A 5 11.16 24.66 6.53
C ASN A 5 11.33 25.95 5.73
N PRO A 6 12.45 26.11 4.99
CA PRO A 6 12.70 27.30 4.20
C PRO A 6 11.59 27.63 3.21
N ILE A 7 11.01 26.61 2.55
CA ILE A 7 9.92 26.84 1.59
C ILE A 7 8.64 27.32 2.30
N GLU A 8 8.27 26.69 3.41
CA GLU A 8 7.09 27.10 4.19
C GLU A 8 7.25 28.52 4.72
N THR A 9 8.46 28.92 5.09
CA THR A 9 8.76 30.29 5.53
C THR A 9 8.71 31.27 4.37
N ALA A 10 9.35 30.94 3.25
CA ALA A 10 9.41 31.78 2.05
C ALA A 10 8.04 32.01 1.41
N THR A 11 7.11 31.06 1.55
CA THR A 11 5.74 31.16 1.04
C THR A 11 4.75 31.65 2.08
N ASN A 12 5.20 32.14 3.25
CA ASN A 12 4.31 32.52 4.35
C ASN A 12 3.26 31.44 4.70
N GLN A 13 3.70 30.18 4.65
CA GLN A 13 2.91 28.97 4.90
C GLN A 13 1.80 28.67 3.87
N ASP A 14 1.78 29.34 2.71
CA ASP A 14 0.91 28.96 1.57
C ASP A 14 1.29 27.57 1.01
N ILE A 15 2.54 27.14 1.20
CA ILE A 15 2.99 25.76 1.00
C ILE A 15 3.29 25.15 2.37
N GLN A 16 2.77 23.94 2.62
CA GLN A 16 3.03 23.14 3.82
C GLN A 16 3.64 21.79 3.43
N ILE A 17 4.66 21.35 4.19
CA ILE A 17 5.30 20.05 3.98
C ILE A 17 4.62 19.02 4.89
N GLU A 18 4.06 17.98 4.28
CA GLU A 18 3.55 16.82 4.99
C GLU A 18 4.41 15.58 4.71
N LEU A 19 4.85 14.89 5.77
CA LEU A 19 5.49 13.59 5.66
C LEU A 19 4.41 12.51 5.46
N ARG A 20 4.48 11.81 4.34
CA ARG A 20 3.56 10.71 4.02
C ARG A 20 4.35 9.51 3.50
N GLU A 21 3.85 8.32 3.77
CA GLU A 21 4.38 7.10 3.16
C GLU A 21 4.12 7.11 1.66
N VAL A 22 5.16 6.81 0.89
CA VAL A 22 5.09 6.68 -0.57
C VAL A 22 5.53 5.29 -0.98
N TYR A 23 4.82 4.74 -1.95
CA TYR A 23 4.99 3.37 -2.40
C TYR A 23 5.48 3.37 -3.84
N VAL A 24 6.49 2.54 -4.13
CA VAL A 24 7.04 2.36 -5.48
C VAL A 24 6.79 0.93 -5.91
N VAL A 25 6.16 0.77 -7.08
CA VAL A 25 5.81 -0.54 -7.63
C VAL A 25 6.85 -0.95 -8.66
N ARG A 26 7.50 -2.10 -8.43
CA ARG A 26 8.41 -2.70 -9.40
C ARG A 26 7.63 -3.14 -10.64
N GLY A 27 8.16 -2.86 -11.84
CA GLY A 27 7.47 -3.15 -13.10
C GLY A 27 6.50 -2.05 -13.56
N ALA A 28 6.36 -0.97 -12.79
CA ALA A 28 5.68 0.25 -13.20
C ALA A 28 6.66 1.38 -13.50
N ASN A 29 6.22 2.39 -14.26
CA ASN A 29 6.94 3.66 -14.37
C ASN A 29 7.21 4.23 -12.97
N ARG A 30 8.37 4.89 -12.79
CA ARG A 30 8.78 5.50 -11.52
C ARG A 30 7.74 6.56 -11.08
N ALA A 31 6.80 6.13 -10.24
CA ALA A 31 5.78 6.98 -9.64
C ALA A 31 5.78 6.73 -8.13
N TYR A 32 5.70 7.82 -7.38
CA TYR A 32 5.46 7.79 -5.94
C TYR A 32 3.94 7.73 -5.73
N LEU A 33 3.46 6.61 -5.19
CA LEU A 33 2.03 6.33 -5.09
C LEU A 33 1.59 6.30 -3.62
N SER A 34 0.31 6.59 -3.39
CA SER A 34 -0.36 6.18 -2.15
C SER A 34 -0.47 4.65 -2.09
N GLU A 35 -0.75 4.08 -0.91
CA GLU A 35 -0.94 2.64 -0.74
C GLU A 35 -1.97 2.07 -1.74
N GLY A 36 -3.17 2.67 -1.80
CA GLY A 36 -4.21 2.23 -2.73
C GLY A 36 -3.80 2.38 -4.20
N GLY A 37 -3.09 3.46 -4.55
CA GLY A 37 -2.54 3.65 -5.89
C GLY A 37 -1.51 2.59 -6.26
N ALA A 38 -0.64 2.22 -5.31
CA ALA A 38 0.36 1.17 -5.49
C ALA A 38 -0.28 -0.22 -5.64
N LEU A 39 -1.28 -0.56 -4.83
CA LEU A 39 -2.02 -1.82 -4.96
C LEU A 39 -2.72 -1.92 -6.31
N ASN A 40 -3.41 -0.86 -6.74
CA ASN A 40 -4.05 -0.84 -8.05
C ASN A 40 -3.03 -0.98 -9.18
N LYS A 41 -1.89 -0.30 -9.08
CA LYS A 41 -0.83 -0.39 -10.09
C LYS A 41 -0.20 -1.78 -10.13
N LEU A 42 0.02 -2.40 -8.97
CA LEU A 42 0.53 -3.77 -8.88
C LEU A 42 -0.48 -4.79 -9.43
N ALA A 43 -1.78 -4.58 -9.18
CA ALA A 43 -2.84 -5.41 -9.73
C ALA A 43 -2.83 -5.38 -11.27
N TYR A 44 -2.69 -4.18 -11.85
CA TYR A 44 -2.53 -4.02 -13.30
C TYR A 44 -1.31 -4.80 -13.83
N VAL A 45 -0.13 -4.63 -13.21
CA VAL A 45 1.10 -5.31 -13.64
C VAL A 45 0.93 -6.83 -13.60
N ARG A 46 0.37 -7.38 -12.52
CA ARG A 46 0.13 -8.82 -12.39
C ARG A 46 -0.91 -9.35 -13.38
N ALA A 47 -1.95 -8.58 -13.67
CA ALA A 47 -2.94 -8.94 -14.69
C ALA A 47 -2.31 -8.94 -16.09
N GLN A 48 -1.46 -7.94 -16.40
CA GLN A 48 -0.70 -7.89 -17.65
C GLN A 48 0.25 -9.07 -17.78
N ASP A 49 1.04 -9.38 -16.75
CA ASP A 49 1.94 -10.53 -16.75
C ASP A 49 1.21 -11.85 -17.02
N GLN A 50 -0.04 -11.99 -16.56
CA GLN A 50 -0.87 -13.16 -16.84
C GLN A 50 -1.34 -13.17 -18.30
N PHE A 51 -1.88 -12.05 -18.80
CA PHE A 51 -2.34 -11.93 -20.18
C PHE A 51 -1.20 -12.18 -21.17
N ASP A 52 -0.01 -11.63 -20.90
CA ASP A 52 1.18 -11.83 -21.72
C ASP A 52 1.57 -13.31 -21.78
N LYS A 53 1.52 -14.03 -20.66
CA LYS A 53 1.76 -15.49 -20.61
C LYS A 53 0.72 -16.30 -21.37
N GLU A 54 -0.52 -15.82 -21.39
CA GLU A 54 -1.63 -16.46 -22.12
C GLU A 54 -1.67 -16.04 -23.59
N GLY A 55 -0.79 -15.15 -24.05
CA GLY A 55 -0.78 -14.61 -25.41
C GLY A 55 -2.00 -13.74 -25.72
N LYS A 56 -2.62 -13.14 -24.70
CA LYS A 56 -3.81 -12.29 -24.81
C LYS A 56 -3.43 -10.82 -24.75
N GLU A 57 -4.11 -10.01 -25.56
CA GLU A 57 -3.97 -8.55 -25.47
C GLU A 57 -4.86 -7.98 -24.35
N SER A 58 -4.36 -7.00 -23.61
CA SER A 58 -5.11 -6.29 -22.57
C SER A 58 -6.06 -5.22 -23.11
N ASN A 59 -5.82 -4.75 -24.34
CA ASN A 59 -6.60 -3.73 -25.02
C ASN A 59 -7.13 -4.24 -26.36
N PHE A 60 -8.20 -3.62 -26.84
CA PHE A 60 -8.58 -3.74 -28.25
C PHE A 60 -7.54 -3.06 -29.15
N PRO A 61 -7.52 -3.35 -30.46
CA PRO A 61 -6.66 -2.63 -31.39
C PRO A 61 -6.93 -1.12 -31.37
N PRO A 62 -5.89 -0.29 -31.58
CA PRO A 62 -6.06 1.15 -31.68
C PRO A 62 -6.94 1.54 -32.86
N ARG A 63 -7.66 2.65 -32.71
CA ARG A 63 -8.52 3.23 -33.75
C ARG A 63 -7.87 4.49 -34.30
N VAL A 64 -7.90 4.63 -35.62
CA VAL A 64 -7.35 5.79 -36.33
C VAL A 64 -8.50 6.54 -37.02
N TYR A 65 -8.55 7.86 -36.84
CA TYR A 65 -9.58 8.71 -37.44
C TYR A 65 -8.93 9.86 -38.22
N HIS A 66 -9.60 10.31 -39.28
CA HIS A 66 -9.22 11.53 -39.98
C HIS A 66 -9.91 12.72 -39.31
N LEU A 67 -9.13 13.75 -38.99
CA LEU A 67 -9.63 15.05 -38.54
C LEU A 67 -10.04 15.90 -39.74
N GLU A 68 -10.81 16.96 -39.49
CA GLU A 68 -11.32 17.87 -40.55
C GLU A 68 -10.21 18.54 -41.36
N ASP A 69 -9.02 18.70 -40.76
CA ASP A 69 -7.83 19.25 -41.41
C ASP A 69 -7.03 18.20 -42.23
N GLY A 70 -7.53 16.96 -42.31
CA GLY A 70 -6.89 15.84 -43.01
C GLY A 70 -5.78 15.14 -42.21
N SER A 71 -5.51 15.56 -40.98
CA SER A 71 -4.55 14.89 -40.10
C SER A 71 -5.13 13.61 -39.47
N LEU A 72 -4.25 12.72 -39.00
CA LEU A 72 -4.64 11.46 -38.34
C LEU A 72 -4.64 11.61 -36.82
N ALA A 73 -5.77 11.29 -36.19
CA ALA A 73 -5.87 11.13 -34.74
C ALA A 73 -5.76 9.63 -34.38
N TYR A 74 -4.90 9.33 -33.41
CA TYR A 74 -4.71 7.98 -32.87
C TYR A 74 -5.41 7.86 -31.51
N HIS A 75 -6.27 6.87 -31.39
CA HIS A 75 -6.87 6.50 -30.12
C HIS A 75 -6.44 5.09 -29.75
N ASN A 76 -5.83 4.94 -28.57
CA ASN A 76 -5.54 3.63 -28.03
C ASN A 76 -6.86 2.85 -27.92
N GLY A 77 -6.83 1.55 -28.23
CA GLY A 77 -8.03 0.75 -28.07
C GLY A 77 -8.39 0.62 -26.59
N ASP A 78 -9.69 0.55 -26.32
CA ASP A 78 -10.21 0.40 -24.96
C ASP A 78 -9.65 -0.86 -24.30
N MET A 79 -9.56 -0.82 -22.97
CA MET A 79 -9.19 -2.00 -22.21
C MET A 79 -10.27 -3.08 -22.38
N ARG A 80 -9.85 -4.33 -22.59
CA ARG A 80 -10.81 -5.43 -22.77
C ARG A 80 -11.54 -5.72 -21.45
N PRO A 81 -12.85 -6.02 -21.47
CA PRO A 81 -13.60 -6.32 -20.25
C PRO A 81 -12.98 -7.46 -19.43
N GLU A 82 -12.45 -8.50 -20.08
CA GLU A 82 -11.85 -9.63 -19.36
C GLU A 82 -10.56 -9.21 -18.62
N PHE A 83 -9.82 -8.25 -19.17
CA PHE A 83 -8.63 -7.70 -18.52
C PHE A 83 -9.02 -6.85 -17.30
N MET A 84 -10.01 -5.97 -17.46
CA MET A 84 -10.52 -5.15 -16.36
C MET A 84 -11.03 -6.02 -15.21
N GLU A 85 -11.80 -7.06 -15.52
CA GLU A 85 -12.29 -8.01 -14.53
C GLU A 85 -11.12 -8.70 -13.80
N ARG A 86 -10.11 -9.16 -14.54
CA ARG A 86 -8.94 -9.78 -13.91
C ARG A 86 -8.17 -8.81 -13.03
N GLN A 87 -7.95 -7.58 -13.48
CA GLN A 87 -7.30 -6.56 -12.65
C GLN A 87 -8.06 -6.31 -11.35
N VAL A 88 -9.40 -6.22 -11.40
CA VAL A 88 -10.23 -6.03 -10.21
C VAL A 88 -10.10 -7.22 -9.26
N GLN A 89 -10.13 -8.45 -9.77
CA GLN A 89 -9.93 -9.65 -8.95
C GLN A 89 -8.57 -9.63 -8.25
N VAL A 90 -7.48 -9.35 -8.97
CA VAL A 90 -6.13 -9.26 -8.38
C VAL A 90 -6.06 -8.14 -7.33
N LEU A 91 -6.75 -7.02 -7.56
CA LEU A 91 -6.78 -5.93 -6.60
C LEU A 91 -7.47 -6.34 -5.28
N GLU A 92 -8.59 -7.06 -5.36
CA GLU A 92 -9.29 -7.55 -4.16
C GLU A 92 -8.48 -8.63 -3.43
N GLU A 93 -7.80 -9.53 -4.16
CA GLU A 93 -6.84 -10.48 -3.59
C GLU A 93 -5.74 -9.74 -2.81
N LEU A 94 -5.11 -8.73 -3.42
CA LEU A 94 -4.08 -7.92 -2.79
C LEU A 94 -4.57 -7.18 -1.54
N LYS A 95 -5.78 -6.60 -1.57
CA LYS A 95 -6.37 -5.94 -0.40
C LYS A 95 -6.62 -6.94 0.73
N ALA A 96 -7.09 -8.14 0.40
CA ALA A 96 -7.30 -9.20 1.38
C ALA A 96 -5.97 -9.63 2.02
N ASP A 97 -4.91 -9.77 1.23
CA ASP A 97 -3.56 -10.07 1.72
C ASP A 97 -3.05 -9.01 2.69
N VAL A 98 -3.12 -7.73 2.30
CA VAL A 98 -2.72 -6.62 3.17
C VAL A 98 -3.52 -6.61 4.48
N LYS A 99 -4.83 -6.89 4.42
CA LYS A 99 -5.66 -6.98 5.61
C LYS A 99 -5.22 -8.13 6.54
N ARG A 100 -4.88 -9.30 5.98
CA ARG A 100 -4.38 -10.44 6.74
C ARG A 100 -3.05 -10.14 7.41
N GLU A 101 -2.11 -9.53 6.69
CA GLU A 101 -0.80 -9.14 7.25
C GLU A 101 -0.94 -8.11 8.37
N ARG A 102 -1.79 -7.10 8.18
CA ARG A 102 -2.10 -6.11 9.23
C ARG A 102 -2.67 -6.76 10.49
N GLU A 103 -3.55 -7.74 10.31
CA GLU A 103 -4.13 -8.48 11.41
C GLU A 103 -3.07 -9.32 12.15
N SER A 104 -2.19 -10.01 11.42
CA SER A 104 -1.08 -10.77 12.01
C SER A 104 -0.19 -9.87 12.87
N ILE A 105 0.25 -8.73 12.31
CA ILE A 105 1.07 -7.75 13.02
C ILE A 105 0.37 -7.23 14.28
N ARG A 106 -0.96 -7.03 14.23
CA ARG A 106 -1.74 -6.62 15.40
C ARG A 106 -1.72 -7.69 16.47
N ILE A 107 -2.02 -8.93 16.11
CA ILE A 107 -2.06 -10.07 17.03
C ILE A 107 -0.69 -10.29 17.69
N GLU A 108 0.40 -10.20 16.92
CA GLU A 108 1.77 -10.30 17.43
C GLU A 108 2.05 -9.24 18.50
N LYS A 109 1.70 -7.97 18.23
CA LYS A 109 1.87 -6.88 19.20
C LYS A 109 1.02 -7.08 20.46
N GLU A 110 -0.20 -7.59 20.32
CA GLU A 110 -1.06 -7.89 21.46
C GLU A 110 -0.48 -9.04 22.30
N HIS A 111 0.07 -10.05 21.65
CA HIS A 111 0.75 -11.17 22.30
C HIS A 111 1.99 -10.72 23.07
N GLU A 112 2.84 -9.88 22.45
CA GLU A 112 4.02 -9.30 23.11
C GLU A 112 3.64 -8.53 24.38
N LYS A 113 2.60 -7.68 24.31
CA LYS A 113 2.08 -6.94 25.47
C LYS A 113 1.54 -7.87 26.55
N ALA A 114 0.88 -8.96 26.17
CA ALA A 114 0.37 -9.93 27.14
C ALA A 114 1.52 -10.66 27.86
N ILE A 115 2.58 -11.02 27.14
CA ILE A 115 3.80 -11.61 27.72
C ILE A 115 4.45 -10.63 28.70
N GLU A 116 4.57 -9.36 28.33
CA GLU A 116 5.16 -8.33 29.20
C GLU A 116 4.39 -8.21 30.52
N LYS A 117 3.06 -8.06 30.45
CA LYS A 117 2.19 -8.03 31.64
C LYS A 117 2.31 -9.30 32.49
N TYR A 118 2.40 -10.47 31.86
CA TYR A 118 2.60 -11.73 32.58
C TYR A 118 3.94 -11.74 33.33
N ARG A 119 5.03 -11.27 32.69
CA ARG A 119 6.35 -11.18 33.32
C ARG A 119 6.33 -10.23 34.52
N GLU A 120 5.70 -9.06 34.39
CA GLU A 120 5.52 -8.09 35.48
C GLU A 120 4.72 -8.67 36.66
N ALA A 121 3.60 -9.33 36.38
CA ALA A 121 2.80 -9.97 37.42
C ALA A 121 3.59 -11.06 38.15
N ARG A 122 4.39 -11.84 37.40
CA ARG A 122 5.24 -12.90 37.96
C ARG A 122 6.35 -12.34 38.84
N THR A 123 7.04 -11.27 38.42
CA THR A 123 8.09 -10.63 39.23
C THR A 123 7.50 -9.97 40.48
N HIS A 124 6.34 -9.33 40.36
CA HIS A 124 5.62 -8.77 41.51
C HIS A 124 5.25 -9.86 42.52
N LEU A 125 4.65 -10.98 42.08
CA LEU A 125 4.33 -12.12 42.94
C LEU A 125 5.56 -12.68 43.65
N ALA A 126 6.67 -12.87 42.93
CA ALA A 126 7.93 -13.32 43.53
C ALA A 126 8.42 -12.35 44.62
N SER A 127 8.36 -11.04 44.36
CA SER A 127 8.77 -10.02 45.33
C SER A 127 7.90 -10.04 46.60
N VAL A 128 6.58 -10.25 46.45
CA VAL A 128 5.65 -10.35 47.58
C VAL A 128 5.92 -11.62 48.39
N ALA A 129 6.18 -12.75 47.72
CA ALA A 129 6.53 -14.01 48.38
C ALA A 129 7.82 -13.89 49.20
N ILE A 130 8.88 -13.30 48.63
CA ILE A 130 10.14 -13.03 49.31
C ILE A 130 9.91 -12.13 50.54
N LYS A 131 9.19 -11.01 50.38
CA LYS A 131 8.87 -10.12 51.51
C LYS A 131 8.12 -10.83 52.64
N ARG A 132 7.26 -11.81 52.33
CA ARG A 132 6.57 -12.62 53.35
C ARG A 132 7.51 -13.60 54.05
N LEU A 133 8.46 -14.20 53.35
CA LEU A 133 9.42 -15.16 53.93
C LEU A 133 10.44 -14.50 54.87
N PHE A 134 10.86 -13.27 54.58
CA PHE A 134 11.85 -12.53 55.37
C PHE A 134 11.25 -11.54 56.38
N LYS A 135 9.91 -11.46 56.50
CA LYS A 135 9.24 -10.87 57.68
C LYS A 135 9.18 -11.94 58.78
N LYS A 136 10.31 -12.18 59.44
CA LYS A 136 10.37 -12.77 60.78
C LYS A 136 11.02 -11.76 61.71
#